data_AF-A0A483LR82-F1
#
_entry.id   AF-A0A483LR82-F1
#
_cell.length_a   1.000
_cell.length_b   1.000
_cell.length_c   1.000
_cell.angle_alpha   90.00
_cell.angle_beta   90.00
_cell.angle_gamma   90.00
#
_symmetry.space_group_name_H-M   'P 1'
#
loop_
_entity.id
_entity.type
_entity.pdbx_description
1 polymer ?
#
loop_
_entity_poly.entity_id
_entity_poly.type
_entity_poly.pdbx_seq_one_letter_code
_entity_poly.pdbx_strand_id
1 'polypeptide(L)'
;MLEAKQIVELLNQLLATDPVAAADLVNHRVVCNDAFLESDIPFVCSQSRDGVITMGVVGFMNAMAKPGTGLAAAVYDDDGQLTGFTVVGVLS
;
A
#
# COMPACT_ATOMS: atom_id res chain seq x y z
N MET A 1 6.45 -15.09 -1.10
CA MET A 1 6.51 -13.66 -0.73
C MET A 1 7.37 -12.93 -1.73
N LEU A 2 6.93 -11.75 -2.18
CA LEU A 2 7.60 -10.94 -3.19
C LEU A 2 8.60 -9.99 -2.52
N GLU A 3 9.67 -9.59 -3.22
CA GLU A 3 10.45 -8.43 -2.78
C GLU A 3 9.57 -7.16 -2.86
N ALA A 4 9.70 -6.21 -1.94
CA ALA A 4 8.95 -4.95 -2.03
C ALA A 4 9.16 -4.23 -3.37
N LYS A 5 10.37 -4.35 -3.94
CA LYS A 5 10.69 -3.83 -5.29
C LYS A 5 9.82 -4.47 -6.38
N GLN A 6 9.56 -5.78 -6.32
CA GLN A 6 8.71 -6.46 -7.30
C GLN A 6 7.25 -5.99 -7.20
N ILE A 7 6.76 -5.73 -5.97
CA ILE A 7 5.43 -5.17 -5.75
C ILE A 7 5.35 -3.76 -6.37
N VAL A 8 6.33 -2.90 -6.09
CA VAL A 8 6.41 -1.55 -6.66
C VAL A 8 6.48 -1.58 -8.19
N GLU A 9 7.24 -2.51 -8.77
CA GLU A 9 7.34 -2.67 -10.21
C GLU A 9 5.98 -3.02 -10.84
N LEU A 10 5.25 -3.97 -10.26
CA LEU A 10 3.90 -4.33 -10.72
C LEU A 10 2.91 -3.16 -10.58
N LEU A 11 2.97 -2.41 -9.48
CA LEU A 11 2.10 -1.24 -9.28
C LEU A 11 2.40 -0.11 -10.27
N ASN A 12 3.68 0.12 -10.59
CA ASN A 12 4.06 1.07 -11.63
C ASN A 12 3.66 0.60 -13.03
N GLN A 13 3.70 -0.72 -13.32
CA GLN A 13 3.16 -1.26 -14.57
C GLN A 13 1.63 -1.08 -14.66
N LEU A 14 0.91 -1.27 -13.55
CA LEU A 14 -0.52 -0.97 -13.46
C LEU A 14 -0.81 0.51 -13.78
N LEU A 15 -0.08 1.43 -13.13
CA LEU A 15 -0.21 2.87 -13.38
C LEU A 15 0.09 3.24 -14.84
N ALA A 16 1.15 2.67 -15.42
CA ALA A 16 1.49 2.93 -16.82
C ALA A 16 0.46 2.38 -17.82
N THR A 17 -0.24 1.30 -17.44
CA THR A 17 -1.26 0.67 -18.28
C THR A 17 -2.59 1.41 -18.21
N ASP A 18 -3.04 1.76 -17.01
CA ASP A 18 -4.27 2.51 -16.77
C ASP A 18 -4.11 3.41 -15.53
N PRO A 19 -3.79 4.70 -15.72
CA PRO A 19 -3.60 5.62 -14.61
C PRO A 19 -4.85 5.85 -13.77
N VAL A 20 -6.02 5.83 -14.40
CA VAL A 20 -7.30 6.10 -13.72
C VAL A 20 -7.66 4.92 -12.83
N ALA A 21 -7.60 3.70 -13.37
CA ALA A 21 -7.86 2.50 -12.57
C ALA A 21 -6.82 2.33 -11.44
N ALA A 22 -5.55 2.66 -11.68
CA ALA A 22 -4.53 2.62 -10.64
C ALA A 22 -4.83 3.59 -9.49
N ALA A 23 -5.20 4.84 -9.81
CA ALA A 23 -5.57 5.85 -8.82
C ALA A 23 -6.81 5.42 -8.03
N ASP A 24 -7.86 4.95 -8.71
CA ASP A 24 -9.08 4.46 -8.08
C ASP A 24 -8.79 3.29 -7.13
N LEU A 25 -7.97 2.32 -7.56
CA LEU A 25 -7.63 1.15 -6.78
C LEU A 25 -6.82 1.50 -5.51
N VAL A 26 -5.87 2.43 -5.61
CA VAL A 26 -5.05 2.88 -4.46
C VAL A 26 -5.87 3.71 -3.48
N ASN A 27 -6.81 4.50 -3.98
CA ASN A 27 -7.67 5.35 -3.16
C ASN A 27 -8.85 4.57 -2.56
N HIS A 28 -9.16 3.38 -3.07
CA HIS A 28 -10.19 2.54 -2.49
C HIS A 28 -9.74 1.98 -1.14
N ARG A 29 -10.46 2.36 -0.09
CA ARG A 29 -10.22 1.92 1.29
C ARG A 29 -11.44 1.16 1.80
N VAL A 30 -11.21 -0.03 2.35
CA VAL A 30 -12.25 -0.81 3.03
C VAL A 30 -12.14 -0.61 4.53
N VAL A 31 -13.27 -0.59 5.23
CA VAL A 31 -13.31 -0.55 6.70
C VAL A 31 -13.05 -1.95 7.24
N CYS A 32 -12.07 -2.05 8.12
CA CYS A 32 -11.70 -3.27 8.81
C CYS A 32 -12.37 -3.31 10.19
N ASN A 33 -12.51 -4.51 10.75
CA ASN A 33 -12.91 -4.68 12.14
C ASN A 33 -11.68 -4.66 13.08
N ASP A 34 -11.95 -4.63 14.38
CA ASP A 34 -10.90 -4.51 15.42
C ASP A 34 -9.96 -5.71 15.49
N ALA A 35 -10.32 -6.85 14.88
CA ALA A 35 -9.45 -8.02 14.83
C ALA A 35 -8.09 -7.73 14.15
N PHE A 36 -8.02 -6.71 13.29
CA PHE A 36 -6.76 -6.27 12.67
C PHE A 36 -5.83 -5.52 13.65
N LEU A 37 -6.31 -5.03 14.79
CA LEU A 37 -5.47 -4.44 15.85
C LEU A 37 -4.73 -5.51 16.67
N GLU A 38 -5.33 -6.69 16.78
CA GLU A 38 -4.84 -7.81 17.61
C GLU A 38 -4.16 -8.90 16.77
N SER A 39 -4.14 -8.74 15.44
CA SER A 39 -3.64 -9.75 14.52
C SER A 39 -2.13 -9.64 14.30
N ASP A 40 -1.44 -10.78 14.34
CA ASP A 40 -0.04 -10.90 13.90
C ASP A 40 0.11 -10.98 12.37
N ILE A 41 -0.98 -10.85 11.61
CA ILE A 41 -0.92 -10.87 10.15
C ILE A 41 -0.33 -9.53 9.66
N PRO A 42 0.67 -9.53 8.75
CA PRO A 42 1.41 -8.33 8.38
C PRO A 42 0.64 -7.36 7.44
N PHE A 43 -0.69 -7.29 7.57
CA PHE A 43 -1.49 -6.30 6.86
C PHE A 43 -1.22 -4.90 7.39
N VAL A 44 -0.90 -3.98 6.47
CA VAL A 44 -0.67 -2.58 6.83
C VAL A 44 -2.00 -1.83 6.76
N CYS A 45 -2.53 -1.46 7.93
CA CYS A 45 -3.75 -0.67 8.06
C CYS A 45 -3.44 0.78 8.45
N SER A 46 -4.33 1.69 8.07
CA SER A 46 -4.37 3.05 8.60
C SER A 46 -5.47 3.15 9.65
N GLN A 47 -5.22 3.87 10.72
CA GLN A 47 -6.25 4.21 11.71
C GLN A 47 -6.50 5.71 11.68
N SER A 48 -7.78 6.09 11.52
CA SER A 48 -8.20 7.49 11.65
C SER A 48 -8.19 7.94 13.12
N ARG A 49 -8.31 9.25 13.36
CA ARG A 49 -8.42 9.80 14.72
C ARG A 49 -9.62 9.27 15.50
N ASP A 50 -10.69 8.92 14.79
CA ASP A 50 -11.92 8.37 15.37
C ASP A 50 -11.87 6.84 15.55
N GLY A 51 -10.68 6.23 15.39
CA GLY A 51 -10.46 4.81 15.58
C GLY A 51 -10.83 3.92 14.39
N VAL A 52 -11.43 4.47 13.32
CA VAL A 52 -11.79 3.70 12.12
C VAL A 52 -10.52 3.15 11.47
N ILE A 53 -10.45 1.83 11.37
CA ILE A 53 -9.36 1.09 10.73
C ILE A 53 -9.71 0.89 9.27
N THR A 54 -8.80 1.22 8.38
CA THR A 54 -8.98 0.99 6.96
C THR A 54 -7.75 0.36 6.33
N MET A 55 -8.00 -0.44 5.29
CA MET A 55 -6.95 -1.03 4.46
C MET A 55 -7.23 -0.72 3.00
N GLY A 56 -6.17 -0.45 2.24
CA GLY A 56 -6.23 -0.33 0.79
C GLY A 56 -5.34 -1.38 0.13
N VAL A 57 -5.33 -1.41 -1.21
CA VAL A 57 -4.56 -2.41 -1.98
C VAL A 57 -3.08 -2.41 -1.60
N VAL A 58 -2.45 -1.25 -1.39
CA VAL A 58 -1.03 -1.15 -1.03
C VAL A 58 -0.75 -1.81 0.32
N GLY A 59 -1.66 -1.65 1.29
CA GLY A 59 -1.53 -2.27 2.60
C GLY A 59 -1.67 -3.79 2.57
N PHE A 60 -2.55 -4.29 1.70
CA PHE A 60 -2.67 -5.72 1.42
C PHE A 60 -1.41 -6.28 0.73
N MET A 61 -0.91 -5.59 -0.30
CA MET A 61 0.30 -6.02 -1.02
C MET A 61 1.52 -6.07 -0.11
N ASN A 62 1.66 -5.12 0.82
CA ASN A 62 2.75 -5.11 1.79
C ASN A 62 2.77 -6.34 2.73
N ALA A 63 1.62 -6.94 3.02
CA ALA A 63 1.56 -8.20 3.76
C ALA A 63 2.21 -9.37 3.00
N MET A 64 2.31 -9.26 1.67
CA MET A 64 2.96 -10.27 0.82
C MET A 64 4.45 -9.99 0.59
N ALA A 65 4.95 -8.84 1.04
CA ALA A 65 6.35 -8.46 0.92
C ALA A 65 7.21 -9.30 1.87
N LYS A 66 8.39 -9.73 1.40
CA LYS A 66 9.37 -10.40 2.25
C LYS A 66 9.82 -9.46 3.38
N PRO A 67 9.93 -9.95 4.62
CA PRO A 67 10.47 -9.15 5.72
C PRO A 67 11.85 -8.56 5.39
N GLY A 68 12.10 -7.32 5.81
CA GLY A 68 13.37 -6.63 5.59
C GLY A 68 13.59 -6.03 4.20
N THR A 69 12.63 -6.20 3.27
CA THR A 69 12.77 -5.70 1.89
C THR A 69 12.17 -4.31 1.67
N GLY A 70 11.61 -3.72 2.74
CA GLY A 70 10.88 -2.45 2.74
C GLY A 70 9.38 -2.63 2.53
N LEU A 71 8.69 -1.52 2.29
CA LEU A 71 7.25 -1.44 2.02
C LEU A 71 7.01 -0.66 0.74
N ALA A 72 6.05 -1.08 -0.07
CA ALA A 72 5.53 -0.28 -1.17
C ALA A 72 4.76 0.92 -0.62
N ALA A 73 5.00 2.09 -1.20
CA ALA A 73 4.32 3.34 -0.91
C ALA A 73 3.92 4.02 -2.22
N ALA A 74 2.74 4.65 -2.23
CA ALA A 74 2.31 5.51 -3.32
C ALA A 74 3.02 6.87 -3.24
N VAL A 75 3.38 7.42 -4.39
CA VAL A 75 3.98 8.74 -4.57
C VAL A 75 2.95 9.63 -5.23
N TYR A 76 2.75 10.81 -4.65
CA TYR A 76 1.82 11.81 -5.14
C TYR A 76 2.57 13.10 -5.47
N ASP A 77 2.12 13.84 -6.47
CA ASP A 77 2.59 15.20 -6.71
C ASP A 77 1.91 16.22 -5.79
N ASP A 78 2.24 17.50 -5.98
CA ASP A 78 1.72 18.61 -5.18
C ASP A 78 0.20 18.82 -5.36
N ASP A 79 -0.36 18.34 -6.48
CA ASP A 79 -1.80 18.36 -6.77
C ASP A 79 -2.53 17.12 -6.21
N GLY A 80 -1.81 16.23 -5.54
CA GLY A 80 -2.35 15.00 -4.95
C GLY A 80 -2.63 13.90 -5.97
N GLN A 81 -2.08 14.00 -7.19
CA GLN A 81 -2.23 12.97 -8.21
C GLN A 81 -1.20 11.87 -8.02
N LEU A 82 -1.64 10.62 -8.23
CA LEU A 82 -0.77 9.45 -8.15
C LEU A 82 0.25 9.49 -9.30
N THR A 83 1.54 9.64 -8.98
CA THR A 83 2.62 9.73 -9.97
C THR A 83 3.50 8.50 -10.02
N GLY A 84 3.41 7.62 -9.03
CA GLY A 84 4.16 6.37 -9.03
C GLY A 84 4.10 5.63 -7.69
N PHE A 85 4.95 4.61 -7.60
CA PHE A 85 5.17 3.85 -6.38
C PHE A 85 6.66 3.71 -6.11
N THR A 86 7.03 3.66 -4.83
CA THR A 86 8.41 3.51 -4.37
C THR A 86 8.49 2.56 -3.18
N VAL A 87 9.71 2.11 -2.87
CA VAL A 87 10.00 1.33 -1.66
C VAL A 87 10.44 2.28 -0.55
N VAL A 88 9.86 2.14 0.64
CA VAL A 88 10.24 2.88 1.85
C VAL A 88 10.62 1.91 2.98
N GLY A 89 11.34 2.41 4.00
CA GLY A 89 11.62 1.65 5.21
C GLY A 89 12.62 0.50 5.07
N VAL A 90 13.50 0.54 4.06
CA VAL A 90 14.66 -0.35 4.00
C VAL A 90 15.67 0.13 5.05
N LEU A 91 15.91 -0.65 6.09
CA LEU A 91 17.06 -0.42 6.97
C LEU A 91 18.31 -0.74 6.14
N SER A 92 19.15 0.29 5.91
CA SER A 92 20.51 0.14 5.39
C SER A 92 21.41 -0.56 6.39
#